data_AF-A0A836K5K5-F1
#
_entry.id   AF-A0A836K5K5-F1
#
_cell.length_a   1.000
_cell.length_b   1.000
_cell.length_c   1.000
_cell.angle_alpha   90.00
_cell.angle_beta   90.00
_cell.angle_gamma   90.00
#
_symmetry.space_group_name_H-M   'P 1'
#
loop_
_entity.id
_entity.type
_entity.pdbx_description
1 polymer ?
#
loop_
_entity_poly.entity_id
_entity_poly.type
_entity_poly.pdbx_seq_one_letter_code
_entity_poly.pdbx_strand_id
1 'polypeptide(L)'
;RLAERSCSTYLHSQKKGEIIHREHKKKVDYMFKKKIKMLLIDCDLAVILLTEDGEVYHWYDVTWSELKVEYYSQLIDLRYTRIVQSAVGGNRTFIILTDDQKVFYFQTYYFDGISRMKWMTFQKKVESICCGDSFFVVLTEDKRMYTWGRNHHGQLGVSTCKDEFVISPLEVKNKNVRLTRIACGYTHVLALSTEGNIFVWGGNSCGQLGCNSRNDIHDPQMIMITPKPMKMLDIAAMKNMSCAISEEKLIYVWGNCFDQQIQTPVACEYTTLFDMCNAMSARPPTTVKNFEQSEKFKILDDIAKSFNDPNISDLVIKIGEQSIYVNKTILQFRTSYFKQINQFISLEDDQEVIRLNEFSYAMYNSYFKYLYTGKLDVSLEERFNFLALADSLNDDRFKKCCYREINKDIIDENVFVIYNMAQKYNDKEVEKVCFEYFKENRSDIADTSNFLELNEDIKNIFMKSLEPDEEHSEHSENSEI
;
A
#
# COMPACT_ATOMS: atom_id res chain seq x y z
N ARG A 1 -16.61 23.35 -8.09
CA ARG A 1 -15.42 24.20 -7.81
C ARG A 1 -14.31 24.10 -8.85
N LEU A 2 -13.62 22.96 -9.05
CA LEU A 2 -12.64 22.81 -10.16
C LEU A 2 -13.33 22.89 -11.54
N ALA A 3 -14.45 22.20 -11.72
CA ALA A 3 -15.29 22.31 -12.91
C ALA A 3 -15.98 23.70 -13.09
N GLU A 4 -16.17 24.46 -12.02
CA GLU A 4 -16.74 25.82 -12.10
C GLU A 4 -15.70 26.87 -12.49
N ARG A 5 -14.44 26.69 -12.06
CA ARG A 5 -13.35 27.65 -12.28
C ARG A 5 -12.84 27.66 -13.72
N SER A 6 -13.01 26.58 -14.46
CA SER A 6 -12.37 26.41 -15.77
C SER A 6 -13.20 26.93 -16.98
N CYS A 7 -14.35 27.56 -16.76
CA CYS A 7 -15.36 27.86 -17.79
C CYS A 7 -15.42 29.32 -18.31
N SER A 8 -14.38 30.15 -18.15
CA SER A 8 -14.52 31.63 -18.12
C SER A 8 -14.13 32.49 -19.34
N THR A 9 -13.73 31.99 -20.54
CA THR A 9 -13.26 32.91 -21.62
C THR A 9 -13.62 32.56 -23.08
N TYR A 10 -13.56 33.55 -23.99
CA TYR A 10 -14.37 33.68 -25.22
C TYR A 10 -13.68 33.70 -26.59
N LEU A 11 -14.12 32.88 -27.56
CA LEU A 11 -14.51 33.26 -28.94
C LEU A 11 -15.28 32.14 -29.69
N HIS A 12 -15.63 32.33 -30.98
CA HIS A 12 -16.80 31.75 -31.67
C HIS A 12 -16.44 31.09 -33.02
N SER A 13 -16.91 29.86 -33.31
CA SER A 13 -17.53 29.47 -34.61
C SER A 13 -17.86 27.96 -34.78
N GLN A 14 -19.16 27.69 -35.02
CA GLN A 14 -19.83 26.76 -35.96
C GLN A 14 -19.72 25.20 -35.89
N LYS A 15 -20.94 24.62 -35.75
CA LYS A 15 -21.54 23.43 -36.42
C LYS A 15 -20.90 22.03 -36.23
N LYS A 16 -20.99 21.49 -35.01
CA LYS A 16 -21.04 20.04 -34.70
C LYS A 16 -21.89 19.84 -33.43
N GLY A 17 -22.28 18.61 -33.08
CA GLY A 17 -22.97 18.26 -31.81
C GLY A 17 -22.11 18.44 -30.56
N GLU A 18 -21.22 19.43 -30.58
CA GLU A 18 -20.37 19.87 -29.48
C GLU A 18 -21.21 20.74 -28.55
N ILE A 19 -21.22 20.44 -27.25
CA ILE A 19 -21.78 21.40 -26.29
C ILE A 19 -20.66 22.38 -25.97
N ILE A 20 -20.55 23.41 -26.81
CA ILE A 20 -19.77 24.59 -26.44
C ILE A 20 -20.58 25.29 -25.35
N HIS A 21 -20.05 25.33 -24.12
CA HIS A 21 -20.74 25.81 -22.89
C HIS A 21 -21.52 27.13 -23.09
N ARG A 22 -21.09 28.00 -24.02
CA ARG A 22 -21.78 29.25 -24.38
C ARG A 22 -23.12 29.06 -25.07
N GLU A 23 -23.29 28.04 -25.90
CA GLU A 23 -24.51 27.78 -26.67
C GLU A 23 -25.52 26.93 -25.88
N HIS A 24 -25.06 26.16 -24.87
CA HIS A 24 -25.90 25.17 -24.17
C HIS A 24 -25.67 25.12 -22.64
N LYS A 25 -25.50 26.27 -21.98
CA LYS A 25 -25.36 26.39 -20.50
C LYS A 25 -26.36 25.53 -19.70
N LYS A 26 -27.61 25.44 -20.17
CA LYS A 26 -28.67 24.63 -19.56
C LYS A 26 -28.37 23.12 -19.52
N LYS A 27 -27.59 22.58 -20.48
CA LYS A 27 -27.26 21.14 -20.53
C LYS A 27 -26.14 20.75 -19.57
N VAL A 28 -25.13 21.61 -19.37
CA VAL A 28 -24.09 21.40 -18.35
C VAL A 28 -24.68 21.49 -16.95
N ASP A 29 -25.56 22.47 -16.69
CA ASP A 29 -26.31 22.57 -15.43
C ASP A 29 -27.25 21.37 -15.22
N TYR A 30 -27.79 20.79 -16.31
CA TYR A 30 -28.64 19.60 -16.25
C TYR A 30 -27.85 18.33 -15.94
N MET A 31 -26.63 18.18 -16.45
CA MET A 31 -25.73 17.08 -16.12
C MET A 31 -25.49 17.00 -14.60
N PHE A 32 -25.17 18.13 -13.96
CA PHE A 32 -24.96 18.19 -12.50
C PHE A 32 -26.22 17.95 -11.67
N LYS A 33 -27.41 17.93 -12.29
CA LYS A 33 -28.68 17.56 -11.64
C LYS A 33 -28.96 16.05 -11.71
N LYS A 34 -28.21 15.30 -12.54
CA LYS A 34 -28.37 13.85 -12.66
C LYS A 34 -27.61 13.12 -11.57
N LYS A 35 -28.13 11.96 -11.18
CA LYS A 35 -27.41 11.05 -10.27
C LYS A 35 -26.25 10.41 -11.02
N ILE A 36 -25.05 10.59 -10.48
CA ILE A 36 -23.81 10.06 -11.06
C ILE A 36 -23.65 8.61 -10.60
N LYS A 37 -23.53 7.69 -11.56
CA LYS A 37 -23.22 6.29 -11.32
C LYS A 37 -21.72 6.03 -11.26
N MET A 38 -20.94 6.69 -12.13
CA MET A 38 -19.49 6.58 -12.15
C MET A 38 -18.84 7.85 -12.69
N LEU A 39 -17.67 8.19 -12.16
CA LEU A 39 -16.83 9.29 -12.64
C LEU A 39 -15.40 8.76 -12.77
N LEU A 40 -14.84 8.82 -13.98
CA LEU A 40 -13.46 8.42 -14.28
C LEU A 40 -12.69 9.62 -14.79
N ILE A 41 -11.53 9.89 -14.22
CA ILE A 41 -10.68 11.03 -14.58
C ILE A 41 -9.32 10.49 -15.00
N ASP A 42 -8.87 10.87 -16.19
CA ASP A 42 -7.54 10.56 -16.69
C ASP A 42 -6.50 11.57 -16.20
N CYS A 43 -5.23 11.19 -16.36
CA CYS A 43 -4.10 12.00 -15.89
C CYS A 43 -3.78 13.23 -16.78
N ASP A 44 -4.49 13.37 -17.91
CA ASP A 44 -4.51 14.50 -18.83
C ASP A 44 -5.81 15.34 -18.66
N LEU A 45 -6.54 15.11 -17.56
CA LEU A 45 -7.81 15.76 -17.20
C LEU A 45 -8.98 15.50 -18.16
N ALA A 46 -8.91 14.45 -18.97
CA ALA A 46 -10.10 13.91 -19.60
C ALA A 46 -10.98 13.23 -18.55
N VAL A 47 -12.28 13.38 -18.66
CA VAL A 47 -13.21 12.84 -17.68
C VAL A 47 -14.39 12.19 -18.39
N ILE A 48 -14.79 11.04 -17.87
CA ILE A 48 -16.00 10.34 -18.23
C ILE A 48 -16.93 10.31 -17.03
N LEU A 49 -18.18 10.70 -17.25
CA LEU A 49 -19.25 10.62 -16.27
C LEU A 49 -20.36 9.75 -16.84
N LEU A 50 -20.71 8.70 -16.11
CA LEU A 50 -21.87 7.84 -16.39
C LEU A 50 -22.95 8.16 -15.37
N THR A 51 -24.16 8.43 -15.83
CA THR A 51 -25.32 8.68 -14.97
C THR A 51 -26.14 7.40 -14.72
N GLU A 52 -26.97 7.40 -13.67
CA GLU A 52 -27.85 6.26 -13.36
C GLU A 52 -28.87 5.96 -14.47
N ASP A 53 -29.26 6.96 -15.25
CA ASP A 53 -30.16 6.81 -16.41
C ASP A 53 -29.44 6.36 -17.69
N GLY A 54 -28.14 6.06 -17.62
CA GLY A 54 -27.37 5.41 -18.69
C GLY A 54 -26.80 6.36 -19.74
N GLU A 55 -26.75 7.66 -19.44
CA GLU A 55 -26.06 8.63 -20.29
C GLU A 55 -24.58 8.68 -19.95
N VAL A 56 -23.76 8.83 -20.98
CA VAL A 56 -22.32 9.01 -20.85
C VAL A 56 -21.94 10.41 -21.30
N TYR A 57 -21.18 11.09 -20.45
CA TYR A 57 -20.63 12.42 -20.68
C TYR A 57 -19.12 12.31 -20.73
N HIS A 58 -18.50 13.02 -21.66
CA HIS A 58 -17.05 13.04 -21.82
C HIS A 58 -16.58 14.49 -21.96
N TRP A 59 -15.49 14.85 -21.29
CA TRP A 59 -14.87 16.17 -21.46
C TRP A 59 -13.36 16.06 -21.36
N TYR A 60 -12.64 16.92 -22.08
CA TYR A 60 -11.19 16.94 -22.07
C TYR A 60 -10.68 18.34 -22.42
N ASP A 61 -9.47 18.64 -21.96
CA ASP A 61 -8.83 19.93 -22.19
C ASP A 61 -8.22 19.95 -23.61
N VAL A 62 -8.70 20.85 -24.47
CA VAL A 62 -8.01 21.18 -25.72
C VAL A 62 -7.47 22.57 -25.56
N THR A 63 -6.27 22.64 -25.01
CA THR A 63 -5.49 23.86 -24.79
C THR A 63 -6.13 24.83 -23.80
N TRP A 64 -5.25 25.47 -23.01
CA TRP A 64 -5.50 26.33 -21.84
C TRP A 64 -6.47 27.52 -22.05
N SER A 65 -7.08 27.64 -23.22
CA SER A 65 -8.06 28.66 -23.59
C SER A 65 -9.51 28.16 -23.67
N GLU A 66 -9.78 26.87 -23.95
CA GLU A 66 -11.16 26.38 -24.17
C GLU A 66 -11.38 24.92 -23.72
N LEU A 67 -12.14 24.72 -22.63
CA LEU A 67 -12.68 23.41 -22.29
C LEU A 67 -13.76 23.00 -23.28
N LYS A 68 -13.47 21.98 -24.09
CA LYS A 68 -14.45 21.35 -24.98
C LYS A 68 -15.18 20.25 -24.22
N VAL A 69 -16.48 20.44 -24.03
CA VAL A 69 -17.37 19.39 -23.53
C VAL A 69 -17.98 18.69 -24.74
N GLU A 70 -17.48 17.49 -25.03
CA GLU A 70 -18.02 16.65 -26.07
C GLU A 70 -19.10 15.74 -25.51
N TYR A 71 -20.35 16.06 -25.87
CA TYR A 71 -21.47 15.24 -25.48
C TYR A 71 -21.71 14.14 -26.51
N TYR A 72 -21.63 12.90 -26.04
CA TYR A 72 -22.07 11.75 -26.79
C TYR A 72 -23.18 11.06 -26.01
N SER A 73 -24.45 11.41 -26.26
CA SER A 73 -25.56 10.56 -25.82
C SER A 73 -25.58 9.27 -26.64
N GLN A 74 -24.67 8.38 -26.32
CA GLN A 74 -24.89 6.98 -26.58
C GLN A 74 -25.67 6.46 -25.38
N LEU A 75 -26.93 6.06 -25.61
CA LEU A 75 -27.65 5.25 -24.64
C LEU A 75 -26.97 3.89 -24.62
N ILE A 76 -26.20 3.66 -23.57
CA ILE A 76 -25.61 2.37 -23.31
C ILE A 76 -26.33 1.84 -22.09
N ASP A 77 -26.90 0.65 -22.21
CA ASP A 77 -27.66 0.07 -21.11
C ASP A 77 -26.71 -0.50 -20.05
N LEU A 78 -26.06 0.41 -19.33
CA LEU A 78 -25.31 0.15 -18.11
C LEU A 78 -26.14 0.47 -16.88
N ARG A 79 -27.44 0.79 -17.01
CA ARG A 79 -28.28 1.27 -15.89
C ARG A 79 -28.34 0.24 -14.76
N TYR A 80 -28.57 -1.02 -15.13
CA TYR A 80 -28.76 -2.14 -14.20
C TYR A 80 -27.52 -3.02 -14.04
N THR A 81 -26.46 -2.77 -14.81
CA THR A 81 -25.22 -3.55 -14.76
C THR A 81 -24.30 -3.02 -13.66
N ARG A 82 -23.68 -3.91 -12.87
CA ARG A 82 -22.70 -3.49 -11.86
C ARG A 82 -21.32 -3.40 -12.51
N ILE A 83 -20.64 -2.29 -12.26
CA ILE A 83 -19.23 -2.12 -12.65
C ILE A 83 -18.37 -2.81 -11.60
N VAL A 84 -17.50 -3.72 -12.04
CA VAL A 84 -16.59 -4.51 -11.19
C VAL A 84 -15.22 -3.87 -11.14
N GLN A 85 -14.72 -3.41 -12.30
CA GLN A 85 -13.42 -2.74 -12.41
C GLN A 85 -13.51 -1.63 -13.45
N SER A 86 -12.67 -0.63 -13.28
CA SER A 86 -12.43 0.41 -14.28
C SER A 86 -10.94 0.75 -14.28
N ALA A 87 -10.42 1.11 -15.44
CA ALA A 87 -9.08 1.63 -15.57
C ALA A 87 -9.08 2.79 -16.56
N VAL A 88 -8.13 3.70 -16.33
CA VAL A 88 -7.98 4.93 -17.08
C VAL A 88 -6.54 5.05 -17.55
N GLY A 89 -6.36 5.30 -18.84
CA GLY A 89 -5.08 5.46 -19.51
C GLY A 89 -4.78 6.92 -19.81
N GLY A 90 -3.92 7.17 -20.80
CA GLY A 90 -3.72 8.51 -21.36
C GLY A 90 -4.64 8.76 -22.54
N ASN A 91 -4.72 10.02 -22.99
CA ASN A 91 -5.35 10.39 -24.25
C ASN A 91 -6.81 9.87 -24.37
N ARG A 92 -7.61 10.08 -23.32
CA ARG A 92 -9.06 9.74 -23.31
C ARG A 92 -9.33 8.24 -23.45
N THR A 93 -8.41 7.42 -22.94
CA THR A 93 -8.52 5.96 -23.00
C THR A 93 -9.09 5.44 -21.68
N PHE A 94 -10.21 4.72 -21.77
CA PHE A 94 -10.88 4.16 -20.60
C PHE A 94 -11.35 2.74 -20.92
N ILE A 95 -11.33 1.88 -19.91
CA ILE A 95 -11.83 0.51 -19.97
C ILE A 95 -12.61 0.17 -18.70
N ILE A 96 -13.71 -0.55 -18.85
CA ILE A 96 -14.66 -0.88 -17.79
C ILE A 96 -14.99 -2.36 -17.91
N LEU A 97 -14.99 -3.07 -16.78
CA LEU A 97 -15.44 -4.46 -16.67
C LEU A 97 -16.72 -4.48 -15.84
N THR A 98 -17.73 -5.17 -16.35
CA THR A 98 -19.00 -5.37 -15.68
C THR A 98 -19.12 -6.75 -15.05
N ASP A 99 -20.08 -6.91 -14.14
CA ASP A 99 -20.38 -8.18 -13.47
C ASP A 99 -20.82 -9.29 -14.43
N ASP A 100 -21.52 -8.92 -15.51
CA ASP A 100 -21.86 -9.80 -16.63
C ASP A 100 -20.70 -10.09 -17.62
N GLN A 101 -19.46 -9.78 -17.22
CA GLN A 101 -18.23 -10.08 -17.97
C GLN A 101 -18.08 -9.38 -19.33
N LYS A 102 -18.80 -8.27 -19.54
CA LYS A 102 -18.55 -7.40 -20.69
C LYS A 102 -17.42 -6.43 -20.38
N VAL A 103 -16.54 -6.27 -21.35
CA VAL A 103 -15.46 -5.29 -21.33
C VAL A 103 -15.86 -4.14 -22.25
N PHE A 104 -16.15 -2.99 -21.68
CA PHE A 104 -16.41 -1.75 -22.40
C PHE A 104 -15.14 -0.91 -22.50
N TYR A 105 -14.89 -0.29 -23.64
CA TYR A 105 -13.72 0.58 -23.81
C TYR A 105 -13.99 1.70 -24.81
N PHE A 106 -13.28 2.82 -24.66
CA PHE A 106 -13.37 3.96 -25.56
C PHE A 106 -12.31 3.89 -26.65
N GLN A 107 -12.74 3.76 -27.90
CA GLN A 107 -11.84 3.82 -29.04
C GLN A 107 -11.88 5.22 -29.67
N THR A 108 -10.77 5.93 -29.59
CA THR A 108 -10.56 7.21 -30.31
C THR A 108 -9.99 6.92 -31.70
N TYR A 109 -10.66 7.39 -32.75
CA TYR A 109 -10.15 7.29 -34.11
C TYR A 109 -9.39 8.55 -34.50
N TYR A 110 -8.11 8.40 -34.87
CA TYR A 110 -7.23 9.52 -35.25
C TYR A 110 -7.77 10.40 -36.39
N PHE A 111 -8.65 9.86 -37.25
CA PHE A 111 -9.16 10.57 -38.43
C PHE A 111 -10.33 11.53 -38.14
N ASP A 112 -11.17 11.25 -37.14
CA ASP A 112 -12.33 12.09 -36.83
C ASP A 112 -12.31 12.66 -35.40
N GLY A 113 -11.40 12.17 -34.54
CA GLY A 113 -11.30 12.56 -33.13
C GLY A 113 -12.44 12.03 -32.26
N ILE A 114 -13.30 11.16 -32.79
CA ILE A 114 -14.51 10.69 -32.10
C ILE A 114 -14.17 9.44 -31.28
N SER A 115 -14.31 9.55 -29.97
CA SER A 115 -14.24 8.40 -29.06
C SER A 115 -15.59 7.67 -29.04
N ARG A 116 -15.64 6.42 -29.53
CA ARG A 116 -16.84 5.58 -29.46
C ARG A 116 -16.66 4.50 -28.41
N MET A 117 -17.69 4.32 -27.58
CA MET A 117 -17.70 3.22 -26.62
C MET A 117 -18.05 1.92 -27.34
N LYS A 118 -17.12 0.98 -27.31
CA LYS A 118 -17.29 -0.38 -27.79
C LYS A 118 -17.36 -1.32 -26.61
N TRP A 119 -17.85 -2.53 -26.88
CA TRP A 119 -17.82 -3.60 -25.90
C TRP A 119 -17.50 -4.92 -26.56
N MET A 120 -16.99 -5.83 -25.76
CA MET A 120 -16.76 -7.22 -26.15
C MET A 120 -16.81 -8.16 -24.96
N THR A 121 -16.78 -9.46 -25.25
CA THR A 121 -16.68 -10.53 -24.27
C THR A 121 -15.49 -11.42 -24.58
N PHE A 122 -14.99 -12.10 -23.55
CA PHE A 122 -13.91 -13.08 -23.67
C PHE A 122 -14.47 -14.48 -23.41
N GLN A 123 -13.83 -15.50 -23.98
CA GLN A 123 -14.24 -16.90 -23.79
C GLN A 123 -14.09 -17.36 -22.32
N LYS A 124 -13.15 -16.74 -21.60
CA LYS A 124 -12.85 -16.98 -20.20
C LYS A 124 -13.19 -15.75 -19.39
N LYS A 125 -13.49 -15.96 -18.10
CA LYS A 125 -13.80 -14.86 -17.19
C LYS A 125 -12.63 -13.87 -17.16
N VAL A 126 -12.94 -12.58 -17.18
CA VAL A 126 -11.94 -11.51 -17.06
C VAL A 126 -11.67 -11.28 -15.57
N GLU A 127 -10.41 -11.37 -15.18
CA GLU A 127 -9.97 -11.11 -13.80
C GLU A 127 -9.49 -9.68 -13.60
N SER A 128 -8.81 -9.10 -14.60
CA SER A 128 -8.29 -7.74 -14.50
C SER A 128 -8.25 -7.05 -15.85
N ILE A 129 -8.38 -5.72 -15.82
CA ILE A 129 -8.28 -4.82 -16.96
C ILE A 129 -7.30 -3.69 -16.67
N CYS A 130 -6.49 -3.31 -17.66
CA CYS A 130 -5.76 -2.04 -17.66
C CYS A 130 -5.72 -1.41 -19.06
N CYS A 131 -5.34 -0.14 -19.14
CA CYS A 131 -5.18 0.57 -20.40
C CYS A 131 -4.10 1.65 -20.27
N GLY A 132 -3.46 1.98 -21.39
CA GLY A 132 -2.52 3.10 -21.49
C GLY A 132 -2.98 4.15 -22.49
N ASP A 133 -2.07 4.80 -23.23
CA ASP A 133 -2.42 5.71 -24.33
C ASP A 133 -2.92 4.90 -25.53
N SER A 134 -4.24 4.83 -25.65
CA SER A 134 -4.97 4.26 -26.78
C SER A 134 -4.74 2.76 -26.99
N PHE A 135 -4.35 2.03 -25.94
CA PHE A 135 -4.24 0.57 -25.95
C PHE A 135 -4.82 -0.04 -24.67
N PHE A 136 -5.20 -1.31 -24.75
CA PHE A 136 -5.96 -2.02 -23.73
C PHE A 136 -5.33 -3.38 -23.44
N VAL A 137 -5.45 -3.81 -22.20
CA VAL A 137 -4.93 -5.08 -21.71
C VAL A 137 -5.99 -5.75 -20.83
N VAL A 138 -6.21 -7.03 -21.07
CA VAL A 138 -7.12 -7.89 -20.30
C VAL A 138 -6.35 -9.11 -19.82
N LEU A 139 -6.52 -9.46 -18.55
CA LEU A 139 -6.06 -10.72 -17.95
C LEU A 139 -7.28 -11.60 -17.65
N THR A 140 -7.28 -12.81 -18.17
CA THR A 140 -8.35 -13.80 -17.96
C THR A 140 -8.02 -14.79 -16.84
N GLU A 141 -9.03 -15.51 -16.34
CA GLU A 141 -8.91 -16.47 -15.22
C GLU A 141 -7.92 -17.63 -15.49
N ASP A 142 -7.73 -17.99 -16.74
CA ASP A 142 -6.75 -18.99 -17.17
C ASP A 142 -5.33 -18.41 -17.30
N LYS A 143 -5.12 -17.19 -16.78
CA LYS A 143 -3.85 -16.47 -16.71
C LYS A 143 -3.26 -16.12 -18.08
N ARG A 144 -4.13 -16.03 -19.09
CA ARG A 144 -3.80 -15.51 -20.41
C ARG A 144 -4.05 -14.01 -20.48
N MET A 145 -3.28 -13.35 -21.34
CA MET A 145 -3.34 -11.91 -21.50
C MET A 145 -3.65 -11.56 -22.95
N TYR A 146 -4.56 -10.61 -23.12
CA TYR A 146 -5.00 -10.13 -24.43
C TYR A 146 -4.81 -8.63 -24.52
N THR A 147 -4.26 -8.15 -25.63
CA THR A 147 -3.95 -6.74 -25.88
C THR A 147 -4.50 -6.28 -27.22
N TRP A 148 -4.95 -5.03 -27.30
CA TRP A 148 -5.37 -4.40 -28.56
C TRP A 148 -5.23 -2.88 -28.49
N GLY A 149 -5.36 -2.22 -29.63
CA GLY A 149 -5.24 -0.78 -29.80
C GLY A 149 -3.93 -0.34 -30.43
N ARG A 150 -3.40 0.80 -30.00
CA ARG A 150 -2.18 1.43 -30.51
C ARG A 150 -0.96 0.56 -30.24
N ASN A 151 -0.05 0.45 -31.21
CA ASN A 151 1.15 -0.39 -31.09
C ASN A 151 2.46 0.24 -31.61
N HIS A 152 2.57 1.57 -31.58
CA HIS A 152 3.73 2.28 -32.16
C HIS A 152 5.06 1.93 -31.48
N HIS A 153 5.02 1.58 -30.19
CA HIS A 153 6.20 1.26 -29.37
C HIS A 153 6.27 -0.24 -29.04
N GLY A 154 5.43 -1.08 -29.65
CA GLY A 154 5.31 -2.49 -29.28
C GLY A 154 4.59 -2.73 -27.95
N GLN A 155 3.78 -1.77 -27.47
CA GLN A 155 3.04 -1.89 -26.20
C GLN A 155 2.05 -3.07 -26.17
N LEU A 156 1.70 -3.64 -27.32
CA LEU A 156 0.86 -4.83 -27.38
C LEU A 156 1.62 -6.12 -27.05
N GLY A 157 2.96 -6.16 -27.12
CA GLY A 157 3.75 -7.34 -26.72
C GLY A 157 3.61 -8.54 -27.65
N VAL A 158 3.40 -8.32 -28.94
CA VAL A 158 3.11 -9.37 -29.95
C VAL A 158 4.12 -9.38 -31.09
N SER A 159 5.39 -9.11 -30.79
CA SER A 159 6.52 -9.12 -31.73
C SER A 159 6.35 -8.25 -32.98
N THR A 160 5.48 -7.23 -32.90
CA THR A 160 5.23 -6.27 -33.97
C THR A 160 5.13 -4.86 -33.38
N CYS A 161 5.52 -3.85 -34.16
CA CYS A 161 5.41 -2.43 -33.80
C CYS A 161 4.78 -1.63 -34.95
N LYS A 162 3.61 -2.07 -35.43
CA LYS A 162 2.91 -1.41 -36.53
C LYS A 162 2.23 -0.13 -36.06
N ASP A 163 2.23 0.88 -36.93
CA ASP A 163 1.59 2.19 -36.72
C ASP A 163 0.05 2.15 -36.89
N GLU A 164 -0.54 0.95 -36.85
CA GLU A 164 -1.97 0.74 -37.06
C GLU A 164 -2.67 0.42 -35.74
N PHE A 165 -3.91 0.89 -35.60
CA PHE A 165 -4.75 0.52 -34.46
C PHE A 165 -5.24 -0.92 -34.62
N VAL A 166 -4.82 -1.80 -33.74
CA VAL A 166 -5.28 -3.20 -33.68
C VAL A 166 -6.67 -3.25 -33.08
N ILE A 167 -7.68 -3.63 -33.86
CA ILE A 167 -9.09 -3.61 -33.43
C ILE A 167 -9.47 -4.86 -32.61
N SER A 168 -8.82 -6.00 -32.89
CA SER A 168 -9.13 -7.28 -32.27
C SER A 168 -8.10 -7.65 -31.19
N PRO A 169 -8.51 -8.11 -30.00
CA PRO A 169 -7.60 -8.62 -28.98
C PRO A 169 -6.68 -9.70 -29.51
N LEU A 170 -5.38 -9.46 -29.36
CA LEU A 170 -4.32 -10.40 -29.67
C LEU A 170 -3.82 -11.02 -28.37
N GLU A 171 -3.59 -12.32 -28.38
CA GLU A 171 -3.00 -13.01 -27.23
C GLU A 171 -1.50 -12.71 -27.17
N VAL A 172 -1.04 -12.24 -26.01
CA VAL A 172 0.38 -12.06 -25.74
C VAL A 172 0.99 -13.42 -25.44
N LYS A 173 1.84 -13.90 -26.35
CA LYS A 173 2.43 -15.24 -26.28
C LYS A 173 3.56 -15.29 -25.26
N ASN A 174 3.22 -15.44 -23.98
CA ASN A 174 4.20 -15.68 -22.92
C ASN A 174 4.21 -17.18 -22.58
N LYS A 175 4.86 -17.99 -23.42
CA LYS A 175 4.86 -19.46 -23.26
C LYS A 175 5.44 -19.81 -21.88
N ASN A 176 4.65 -20.50 -21.05
CA ASN A 176 4.99 -21.03 -19.72
C ASN A 176 5.00 -20.02 -18.55
N VAL A 177 4.57 -18.77 -18.75
CA VAL A 177 4.50 -17.79 -17.65
C VAL A 177 3.04 -17.55 -17.26
N ARG A 178 2.70 -17.81 -15.99
CA ARG A 178 1.36 -17.50 -15.44
C ARG A 178 1.39 -16.13 -14.79
N LEU A 179 0.58 -15.20 -15.30
CA LEU A 179 0.51 -13.82 -14.81
C LEU A 179 -0.58 -13.66 -13.74
N THR A 180 -0.36 -12.78 -12.77
CA THR A 180 -1.27 -12.49 -11.65
C THR A 180 -1.71 -11.03 -11.57
N ARG A 181 -0.87 -10.11 -12.03
CA ARG A 181 -1.15 -8.67 -12.09
C ARG A 181 -0.70 -8.09 -13.41
N ILE A 182 -1.40 -7.04 -13.84
CA ILE A 182 -1.07 -6.23 -15.00
C ILE A 182 -1.17 -4.76 -14.61
N ALA A 183 -0.25 -3.93 -15.10
CA ALA A 183 -0.28 -2.50 -14.95
C ALA A 183 0.17 -1.83 -16.25
N CYS A 184 -0.48 -0.73 -16.62
CA CYS A 184 -0.26 -0.04 -17.87
C CYS A 184 0.20 1.41 -17.58
N GLY A 185 1.31 1.86 -18.18
CA GLY A 185 1.62 3.28 -18.30
C GLY A 185 1.10 3.85 -19.62
N TYR A 186 1.61 5.00 -20.07
CA TYR A 186 1.21 5.59 -21.36
C TYR A 186 1.55 4.68 -22.53
N THR A 187 2.76 4.16 -22.60
CA THR A 187 3.22 3.38 -23.75
C THR A 187 3.87 2.06 -23.35
N HIS A 188 3.81 1.66 -22.08
CA HIS A 188 4.47 0.46 -21.57
C HIS A 188 3.55 -0.36 -20.68
N VAL A 189 3.88 -1.64 -20.52
CA VAL A 189 3.15 -2.58 -19.68
C VAL A 189 4.11 -3.27 -18.73
N LEU A 190 3.64 -3.43 -17.49
CA LEU A 190 4.22 -4.30 -16.48
C LEU A 190 3.29 -5.48 -16.25
N ALA A 191 3.84 -6.68 -16.11
CA ALA A 191 3.11 -7.84 -15.66
C ALA A 191 3.87 -8.59 -14.58
N LEU A 192 3.15 -9.04 -13.56
CA LEU A 192 3.69 -9.83 -12.45
C LEU A 192 3.32 -11.29 -12.66
N SER A 193 4.27 -12.20 -12.52
CA SER A 193 4.00 -13.63 -12.56
C SER A 193 3.59 -14.18 -11.19
N THR A 194 3.02 -15.39 -11.18
CA THR A 194 2.75 -16.16 -9.93
C THR A 194 4.01 -16.45 -9.12
N GLU A 195 5.18 -16.40 -9.75
CA GLU A 195 6.49 -16.65 -9.11
C GLU A 195 7.11 -15.37 -8.52
N GLY A 196 6.48 -14.20 -8.73
CA GLY A 196 6.99 -12.92 -8.27
C GLY A 196 8.00 -12.26 -9.24
N ASN A 197 8.06 -12.71 -10.49
CA ASN A 197 8.91 -12.14 -11.54
C ASN A 197 8.15 -11.02 -12.29
N ILE A 198 8.86 -9.95 -12.65
CA ILE A 198 8.30 -8.84 -13.42
C ILE A 198 8.70 -8.96 -14.89
N PHE A 199 7.70 -8.83 -15.76
CA PHE A 199 7.84 -8.76 -17.20
C PHE A 199 7.45 -7.36 -17.69
N VAL A 200 8.21 -6.83 -18.63
CA VAL A 200 8.03 -5.48 -19.17
C VAL A 200 8.13 -5.48 -20.69
N TRP A 201 7.37 -4.61 -21.34
CA TRP A 201 7.45 -4.33 -22.77
C TRP A 201 6.78 -2.99 -23.10
N GLY A 202 6.95 -2.56 -24.35
CA GLY A 202 6.47 -1.30 -24.90
C GLY A 202 7.55 -0.23 -25.00
N GLY A 203 7.12 1.03 -24.90
CA GLY A 203 7.97 2.22 -25.05
C GLY A 203 8.85 2.46 -23.84
N ASN A 204 10.09 2.87 -24.08
CA ASN A 204 11.13 2.97 -23.05
C ASN A 204 11.94 4.27 -23.08
N SER A 205 11.43 5.32 -23.73
CA SER A 205 12.15 6.58 -23.93
C SER A 205 12.64 7.27 -22.63
N CYS A 206 12.01 6.99 -21.49
CA CYS A 206 12.34 7.53 -20.18
C CYS A 206 13.01 6.48 -19.25
N GLY A 207 13.30 5.27 -19.74
CA GLY A 207 13.79 4.16 -18.91
C GLY A 207 12.71 3.43 -18.12
N GLN A 208 11.42 3.60 -18.47
CA GLN A 208 10.27 3.01 -17.77
C GLN A 208 10.20 1.48 -17.82
N LEU A 209 11.05 0.82 -18.62
CA LEU A 209 11.18 -0.64 -18.60
C LEU A 209 12.25 -1.13 -17.60
N GLY A 210 13.04 -0.25 -16.98
CA GLY A 210 13.96 -0.64 -15.90
C GLY A 210 15.12 -1.55 -16.33
N CYS A 211 15.38 -1.64 -17.63
CA CYS A 211 16.34 -2.57 -18.23
C CYS A 211 17.73 -1.96 -18.50
N ASN A 212 18.07 -0.86 -17.82
CA ASN A 212 19.31 -0.10 -18.03
C ASN A 212 19.53 0.31 -19.51
N SER A 213 18.43 0.61 -20.19
CA SER A 213 18.38 0.99 -21.61
C SER A 213 17.19 1.92 -21.82
N ARG A 214 17.19 2.63 -22.95
CA ARG A 214 16.08 3.46 -23.44
C ARG A 214 15.42 2.92 -24.72
N ASN A 215 15.82 1.73 -25.16
CA ASN A 215 15.24 1.10 -26.35
C ASN A 215 13.91 0.45 -25.99
N ASP A 216 12.95 0.59 -26.90
CA ASP A 216 11.66 -0.08 -26.81
C ASP A 216 11.84 -1.60 -26.85
N ILE A 217 10.96 -2.33 -26.14
CA ILE A 217 10.95 -3.78 -26.11
C ILE A 217 9.59 -4.23 -26.66
N HIS A 218 9.55 -4.99 -27.74
CA HIS A 218 8.28 -5.32 -28.43
C HIS A 218 7.63 -6.64 -27.99
N ASP A 219 8.30 -7.37 -27.10
CA ASP A 219 7.84 -8.65 -26.54
C ASP A 219 8.07 -8.66 -25.02
N PRO A 220 7.23 -9.35 -24.23
CA PRO A 220 7.43 -9.43 -22.79
C PRO A 220 8.84 -9.93 -22.43
N GLN A 221 9.60 -9.09 -21.74
CA GLN A 221 10.93 -9.42 -21.25
C GLN A 221 10.96 -9.41 -19.73
N MET A 222 11.49 -10.47 -19.13
CA MET A 222 11.72 -10.51 -17.69
C MET A 222 12.88 -9.56 -17.32
N ILE A 223 12.70 -8.78 -16.26
CA ILE A 223 13.74 -7.90 -15.72
C ILE A 223 14.05 -8.25 -14.26
N MET A 224 15.28 -7.95 -13.86
CA MET A 224 15.71 -8.01 -12.47
C MET A 224 15.58 -6.63 -11.84
N ILE A 225 14.71 -6.51 -10.83
CA ILE A 225 14.50 -5.25 -10.09
C ILE A 225 15.60 -5.01 -9.05
N THR A 226 16.08 -6.08 -8.44
CA THR A 226 17.01 -6.04 -7.31
C THR A 226 18.33 -6.72 -7.67
N PRO A 227 19.46 -6.29 -7.07
CA PRO A 227 20.74 -6.96 -7.29
C PRO A 227 20.74 -8.42 -6.86
N LYS A 228 19.94 -8.77 -5.84
CA LYS A 228 19.70 -10.14 -5.40
C LYS A 228 18.32 -10.61 -5.89
N PRO A 229 18.13 -11.88 -6.28
CA PRO A 229 16.82 -12.42 -6.62
C PRO A 229 15.84 -12.24 -5.45
N MET A 230 14.71 -11.59 -5.70
CA MET A 230 13.70 -11.29 -4.69
C MET A 230 12.33 -11.31 -5.34
N LYS A 231 11.33 -11.84 -4.62
CA LYS A 231 9.96 -11.88 -5.13
C LYS A 231 9.31 -10.50 -5.05
N MET A 232 8.65 -10.13 -6.14
CA MET A 232 7.79 -8.95 -6.17
C MET A 232 6.36 -9.36 -5.79
N LEU A 233 5.72 -8.56 -4.94
CA LEU A 233 4.38 -8.81 -4.43
C LEU A 233 3.30 -8.06 -5.22
N ASP A 234 3.63 -6.87 -5.73
CA ASP A 234 2.69 -6.06 -6.51
C ASP A 234 3.42 -5.07 -7.43
N ILE A 235 2.68 -4.55 -8.41
CA ILE A 235 3.18 -3.64 -9.45
C ILE A 235 2.21 -2.48 -9.69
N ALA A 236 2.73 -1.33 -10.10
CA ALA A 236 1.93 -0.24 -10.62
C ALA A 236 2.72 0.52 -11.70
N ALA A 237 1.98 1.15 -12.61
CA ALA A 237 2.54 1.95 -13.68
C ALA A 237 1.67 3.20 -13.87
N MET A 238 2.31 4.32 -14.20
CA MET A 238 1.62 5.59 -14.36
C MET A 238 2.43 6.49 -15.29
N LYS A 239 1.80 7.05 -16.32
CA LYS A 239 2.51 7.85 -17.35
C LYS A 239 3.73 7.09 -17.89
N ASN A 240 4.93 7.67 -17.75
CA ASN A 240 6.21 7.05 -18.11
C ASN A 240 6.97 6.53 -16.88
N MET A 241 6.27 6.13 -15.82
CA MET A 241 6.84 5.63 -14.57
C MET A 241 6.33 4.22 -14.28
N SER A 242 7.18 3.44 -13.64
CA SER A 242 6.89 2.11 -13.14
C SER A 242 7.32 1.96 -11.69
N CYS A 243 6.61 1.13 -10.94
CA CYS A 243 6.97 0.77 -9.59
C CYS A 243 6.55 -0.64 -9.20
N ALA A 244 7.23 -1.20 -8.21
CA ALA A 244 6.97 -2.52 -7.66
C ALA A 244 7.28 -2.56 -6.17
N ILE A 245 6.59 -3.43 -5.43
CA ILE A 245 6.88 -3.69 -4.03
C ILE A 245 7.40 -5.11 -3.86
N SER A 246 8.51 -5.27 -3.13
CA SER A 246 9.13 -6.56 -2.88
C SER A 246 8.57 -7.30 -1.67
N GLU A 247 8.97 -8.55 -1.48
CA GLU A 247 8.64 -9.35 -0.30
C GLU A 247 9.17 -8.73 1.01
N GLU A 248 10.25 -7.97 0.95
CA GLU A 248 10.80 -7.17 2.07
C GLU A 248 10.06 -5.85 2.32
N LYS A 249 8.95 -5.61 1.60
CA LYS A 249 8.15 -4.36 1.69
C LYS A 249 8.92 -3.09 1.27
N LEU A 250 9.96 -3.25 0.45
CA LEU A 250 10.66 -2.13 -0.18
C LEU A 250 9.98 -1.79 -1.50
N ILE A 251 9.76 -0.50 -1.76
CA ILE A 251 9.20 -0.02 -3.01
C ILE A 251 10.31 0.42 -3.94
N TYR A 252 10.31 -0.12 -5.15
CA TYR A 252 11.23 0.22 -6.22
C TYR A 252 10.52 1.07 -7.27
N VAL A 253 11.18 2.11 -7.76
CA VAL A 253 10.66 3.04 -8.77
C VAL A 253 11.66 3.22 -9.91
N TRP A 254 11.15 3.37 -11.13
CA TRP A 254 11.95 3.66 -12.33
C TRP A 254 11.10 4.32 -13.43
N GLY A 255 11.76 4.78 -14.49
CA GLY A 255 11.18 5.62 -15.53
C GLY A 255 11.30 7.10 -15.20
N ASN A 256 10.32 7.89 -15.64
CA ASN A 256 10.26 9.32 -15.36
C ASN A 256 9.69 9.58 -13.95
N CYS A 257 10.56 9.60 -12.96
CA CYS A 257 10.24 9.85 -11.56
C CYS A 257 10.73 11.25 -11.15
N PHE A 258 9.84 12.12 -10.69
CA PHE A 258 10.19 13.45 -10.17
C PHE A 258 11.09 14.28 -11.09
N ASP A 259 10.74 14.33 -12.39
CA ASP A 259 11.51 14.98 -13.45
C ASP A 259 12.93 14.40 -13.68
N GLN A 260 13.18 13.18 -13.17
CA GLN A 260 14.39 12.42 -13.42
C GLN A 260 14.07 11.13 -14.18
N GLN A 261 14.93 10.78 -15.14
CA GLN A 261 14.83 9.53 -15.89
C GLN A 261 15.71 8.46 -15.25
N ILE A 262 15.08 7.55 -14.52
CA ILE A 262 15.71 6.44 -13.80
C ILE A 262 15.61 5.18 -14.67
N GLN A 263 16.73 4.69 -15.21
CA GLN A 263 16.76 3.52 -16.10
C GLN A 263 16.91 2.18 -15.38
N THR A 264 17.30 2.22 -14.11
CA THR A 264 17.50 1.04 -13.26
C THR A 264 16.67 1.23 -12.00
N PRO A 265 15.86 0.24 -11.58
CA PRO A 265 15.01 0.37 -10.39
C PRO A 265 15.77 0.81 -9.14
N VAL A 266 15.22 1.82 -8.45
CA VAL A 266 15.79 2.38 -7.21
C VAL A 266 14.77 2.24 -6.09
N ALA A 267 15.22 1.82 -4.91
CA ALA A 267 14.36 1.74 -3.73
C ALA A 267 14.00 3.15 -3.21
N CYS A 268 12.78 3.33 -2.73
CA CYS A 268 12.28 4.58 -2.16
C CYS A 268 11.60 4.35 -0.80
N GLU A 269 11.37 5.43 -0.06
CA GLU A 269 10.89 5.37 1.33
C GLU A 269 9.37 5.24 1.48
N TYR A 270 8.63 5.23 0.36
CA TYR A 270 7.19 5.06 0.39
C TYR A 270 6.81 3.66 0.91
N THR A 271 5.71 3.59 1.66
CA THR A 271 5.22 2.35 2.28
C THR A 271 4.16 1.66 1.44
N THR A 272 3.50 2.39 0.53
CA THR A 272 2.50 1.84 -0.41
C THR A 272 2.71 2.34 -1.83
N LEU A 273 2.36 1.52 -2.83
CA LEU A 273 2.37 1.94 -4.24
C LEU A 273 1.39 3.09 -4.50
N PHE A 274 0.30 3.14 -3.74
CA PHE A 274 -0.72 4.19 -3.83
C PHE A 274 -0.15 5.57 -3.46
N ASP A 275 0.59 5.67 -2.35
CA ASP A 275 1.20 6.93 -1.92
C ASP A 275 2.21 7.44 -2.94
N MET A 276 3.00 6.53 -3.52
CA MET A 276 3.96 6.85 -4.56
C MET A 276 3.28 7.37 -5.85
N CYS A 277 2.24 6.68 -6.34
CA CYS A 277 1.49 7.14 -7.51
C CYS A 277 0.79 8.48 -7.26
N ASN A 278 0.28 8.72 -6.05
CA ASN A 278 -0.35 9.99 -5.69
C ASN A 278 0.66 11.13 -5.57
N ALA A 279 1.83 10.89 -4.98
CA ALA A 279 2.91 11.89 -4.88
C ALA A 279 3.36 12.39 -6.26
N MET A 280 3.20 11.56 -7.29
CA MET A 280 3.55 11.85 -8.67
C MET A 280 2.41 12.47 -9.50
N SER A 281 1.14 12.32 -9.07
CA SER A 281 -0.04 12.87 -9.74
C SER A 281 -0.50 14.19 -9.14
N ALA A 282 -0.45 14.32 -7.82
CA ALA A 282 -0.57 15.59 -7.16
C ALA A 282 0.72 16.38 -7.41
N ARG A 283 0.63 17.66 -7.75
CA ARG A 283 1.78 18.56 -7.70
C ARG A 283 1.82 19.24 -6.33
N PRO A 284 2.44 18.67 -5.28
CA PRO A 284 3.03 19.50 -4.24
C PRO A 284 4.39 20.02 -4.74
N PRO A 285 4.79 21.25 -4.39
CA PRO A 285 6.13 21.72 -4.65
C PRO A 285 7.05 21.05 -3.63
N THR A 286 7.59 19.87 -3.96
CA THR A 286 8.61 19.27 -3.10
C THR A 286 9.60 18.47 -3.91
N THR A 287 10.75 19.11 -4.12
CA THR A 287 12.07 18.53 -4.40
C THR A 287 12.17 17.07 -3.97
N VAL A 288 12.39 16.17 -4.92
CA VAL A 288 13.06 14.91 -4.60
C VAL A 288 14.52 15.21 -4.39
N LYS A 289 14.89 15.24 -3.12
CA LYS A 289 16.28 15.06 -2.73
C LYS A 289 16.53 13.57 -2.74
N ASN A 290 17.55 13.14 -3.50
CA ASN A 290 18.19 11.86 -3.26
C ASN A 290 18.65 11.85 -1.80
N PHE A 291 17.94 11.11 -0.96
CA PHE A 291 18.45 10.79 0.37
C PHE A 291 19.33 9.57 0.21
N GLU A 292 20.64 9.79 0.27
CA GLU A 292 21.52 8.74 0.71
C GLU A 292 21.01 8.22 2.06
N GLN A 293 21.09 6.91 2.29
CA GLN A 293 20.58 6.21 3.48
C GLN A 293 21.05 6.80 4.84
N SER A 294 21.93 7.80 4.84
CA SER A 294 22.46 8.49 6.02
C SER A 294 21.47 9.45 6.70
N GLU A 295 20.46 10.01 6.01
CA GLU A 295 19.55 11.00 6.63
C GLU A 295 18.44 10.40 7.50
N LYS A 296 17.97 9.18 7.21
CA LYS A 296 16.96 8.50 8.05
C LYS A 296 17.45 8.31 9.49
N PHE A 297 18.75 8.06 9.67
CA PHE A 297 19.38 8.03 10.99
C PHE A 297 19.36 9.40 11.66
N LYS A 298 19.61 10.48 10.92
CA LYS A 298 19.58 11.85 11.47
C LYS A 298 18.18 12.27 11.93
N ILE A 299 17.12 11.99 11.17
CA ILE A 299 15.76 12.36 11.57
C ILE A 299 15.33 11.62 12.84
N LEU A 300 15.60 10.31 12.91
CA LEU A 300 15.28 9.53 14.11
C LEU A 300 16.11 9.99 15.32
N ASP A 301 17.36 10.37 15.10
CA ASP A 301 18.22 10.94 16.15
C ASP A 301 17.74 12.34 16.59
N ASP A 302 17.25 13.16 15.68
CA ASP A 302 16.74 14.50 16.01
C ASP A 302 15.39 14.44 16.72
N ILE A 303 14.52 13.50 16.35
CA ILE A 303 13.32 13.18 17.13
C ILE A 303 13.73 12.64 18.50
N ALA A 304 14.70 11.72 18.58
CA ALA A 304 15.18 11.22 19.86
C ALA A 304 15.72 12.34 20.77
N LYS A 305 16.42 13.34 20.21
CA LYS A 305 16.91 14.52 20.93
C LYS A 305 15.79 15.47 21.36
N SER A 306 14.65 15.47 20.67
CA SER A 306 13.54 16.36 21.01
C SER A 306 12.75 15.90 22.23
N PHE A 307 12.99 14.67 22.72
CA PHE A 307 12.32 14.14 23.90
C PHE A 307 12.66 14.95 25.15
N ASN A 308 11.62 15.36 25.88
CA ASN A 308 11.71 16.09 27.14
C ASN A 308 12.35 17.50 27.03
N ASP A 309 12.27 18.13 25.85
CA ASP A 309 12.71 19.51 25.65
C ASP A 309 11.52 20.49 25.78
N PRO A 310 11.51 21.38 26.79
CA PRO A 310 10.42 22.32 27.03
C PRO A 310 10.28 23.41 25.95
N ASN A 311 11.31 23.67 25.14
CA ASN A 311 11.27 24.76 24.15
C ASN A 311 10.50 24.38 22.88
N ILE A 312 10.37 23.09 22.61
CA ILE A 312 9.82 22.55 21.37
C ILE A 312 8.62 21.62 21.60
N SER A 313 8.30 21.32 22.86
CA SER A 313 7.14 20.50 23.22
C SER A 313 5.87 21.33 23.27
N ASP A 314 4.76 20.77 22.80
CA ASP A 314 3.43 21.39 22.81
C ASP A 314 2.48 20.76 23.85
N LEU A 315 2.99 19.85 24.68
CA LEU A 315 2.25 19.17 25.73
C LEU A 315 3.13 18.83 26.93
N VAL A 316 2.57 18.97 28.13
CA VAL A 316 3.22 18.60 29.39
C VAL A 316 2.46 17.44 30.03
N ILE A 317 3.16 16.35 30.33
CA ILE A 317 2.64 15.26 31.16
C ILE A 317 3.11 15.48 32.59
N LYS A 318 2.18 15.73 33.51
CA LYS A 318 2.47 15.86 34.95
C LYS A 318 2.27 14.53 35.66
N ILE A 319 3.30 14.09 36.40
CA ILE A 319 3.30 12.92 37.28
C ILE A 319 3.71 13.39 38.68
N GLY A 320 2.73 13.60 39.55
CA GLY A 320 2.95 14.30 40.83
C GLY A 320 3.49 15.72 40.59
N GLU A 321 4.66 16.01 41.19
CA GLU A 321 5.37 17.30 41.03
C GLU A 321 6.33 17.32 39.83
N GLN A 322 6.52 16.19 39.15
CA GLN A 322 7.46 16.06 38.03
C GLN A 322 6.74 16.22 36.69
N SER A 323 7.43 16.78 35.70
CA SER A 323 6.88 17.07 34.37
C SER A 323 7.73 16.42 33.28
N ILE A 324 7.06 15.87 32.27
CA ILE A 324 7.66 15.34 31.04
C ILE A 324 7.14 16.15 29.87
N TYR A 325 8.04 16.74 29.09
CA TYR A 325 7.71 17.55 27.93
C TYR A 325 7.65 16.68 26.66
N VAL A 326 6.52 16.72 25.97
CA VAL A 326 6.27 15.86 24.81
C VAL A 326 5.49 16.60 23.72
N ASN A 327 5.62 16.12 22.49
CA ASN A 327 4.86 16.51 21.32
C ASN A 327 3.58 15.65 21.13
N LYS A 328 2.42 16.31 21.04
CA LYS A 328 1.11 15.69 20.78
C LYS A 328 1.11 14.80 19.55
N THR A 329 1.70 15.29 18.46
CA THR A 329 1.75 14.59 17.18
C THR A 329 2.44 13.23 17.32
N ILE A 330 3.55 13.17 18.06
CA ILE A 330 4.29 11.92 18.27
C ILE A 330 3.45 10.92 19.07
N LEU A 331 2.77 11.38 20.14
CA LEU A 331 1.88 10.52 20.93
C LEU A 331 0.72 9.96 20.10
N GLN A 332 0.02 10.83 19.35
CA GLN A 332 -1.11 10.46 18.49
C GLN A 332 -0.73 9.44 17.40
N PHE A 333 0.48 9.55 16.84
CA PHE A 333 0.98 8.61 15.84
C PHE A 333 1.44 7.28 16.44
N ARG A 334 2.00 7.29 17.64
CA ARG A 334 2.69 6.13 18.20
C ARG A 334 1.80 5.21 19.03
N THR A 335 0.73 5.72 19.63
CA THR A 335 -0.19 4.93 20.45
C THR A 335 -1.66 5.29 20.20
N SER A 336 -2.53 4.27 20.24
CA SER A 336 -3.98 4.43 20.14
C SER A 336 -4.58 5.18 21.31
N TYR A 337 -3.99 5.07 22.50
CA TYR A 337 -4.46 5.70 23.73
C TYR A 337 -4.60 7.22 23.57
N PHE A 338 -3.57 7.84 23.01
CA PHE A 338 -3.53 9.29 22.79
C PHE A 338 -4.10 9.74 21.43
N LYS A 339 -4.77 8.88 20.64
CA LYS A 339 -5.39 9.34 19.38
C LYS A 339 -6.42 10.44 19.59
N GLN A 340 -7.13 10.41 20.72
CA GLN A 340 -8.12 11.41 21.10
C GLN A 340 -7.57 12.31 22.22
N ILE A 341 -6.28 12.69 22.14
CA ILE A 341 -5.56 13.39 23.22
C ILE A 341 -6.29 14.61 23.78
N ASN A 342 -7.02 15.33 22.93
CA ASN A 342 -7.76 16.54 23.31
C ASN A 342 -8.83 16.30 24.39
N GLN A 343 -9.29 15.05 24.59
CA GLN A 343 -10.22 14.70 25.66
C GLN A 343 -9.57 14.71 27.05
N PHE A 344 -8.25 14.63 27.12
CA PHE A 344 -7.48 14.52 28.35
C PHE A 344 -6.75 15.82 28.72
N ILE A 345 -6.80 16.84 27.84
CA ILE A 345 -6.06 18.10 28.02
C ILE A 345 -6.77 19.01 29.02
N SER A 346 -6.03 19.44 30.03
CA SER A 346 -6.34 20.59 30.88
C SER A 346 -5.41 21.76 30.56
N LEU A 347 -5.90 23.00 30.62
CA LEU A 347 -5.09 24.21 30.46
C LEU A 347 -4.63 24.71 31.84
N GLU A 348 -3.32 24.80 32.05
CA GLU A 348 -2.67 25.37 33.25
C GLU A 348 -1.55 26.32 32.80
N ASP A 349 -1.55 27.57 33.28
CA ASP A 349 -0.52 28.58 32.97
C ASP A 349 -0.21 28.71 31.46
N ASP A 350 -1.27 28.75 30.63
CA ASP A 350 -1.22 28.77 29.16
C ASP A 350 -0.53 27.55 28.51
N GLN A 351 -0.28 26.49 29.28
CA GLN A 351 0.24 25.21 28.81
C GLN A 351 -0.85 24.14 28.79
N GLU A 352 -0.77 23.25 27.80
CA GLU A 352 -1.63 22.09 27.70
C GLU A 352 -1.03 20.93 28.49
N VAL A 353 -1.78 20.44 29.48
CA VAL A 353 -1.31 19.49 30.49
C VAL A 353 -2.19 18.24 30.53
N ILE A 354 -1.57 17.08 30.71
CA ILE A 354 -2.24 15.81 31.08
C ILE A 354 -1.65 15.33 32.39
N ARG A 355 -2.50 14.91 33.34
CA ARG A 355 -2.08 14.39 34.65
C ARG A 355 -2.18 12.86 34.67
N LEU A 356 -1.07 12.18 34.96
CA LEU A 356 -1.00 10.72 35.10
C LEU A 356 -0.44 10.36 36.47
N ASN A 357 -1.17 9.53 37.23
CA ASN A 357 -0.83 9.22 38.62
C ASN A 357 -0.71 7.72 38.91
N GLU A 358 -0.95 6.86 37.92
CA GLU A 358 -1.06 5.41 38.15
C GLU A 358 0.30 4.71 38.30
N PHE A 359 1.33 5.23 37.63
CA PHE A 359 2.67 4.65 37.63
C PHE A 359 3.73 5.70 37.99
N SER A 360 4.93 5.23 38.32
CA SER A 360 6.03 6.11 38.72
C SER A 360 6.51 6.99 37.56
N TYR A 361 7.12 8.13 37.89
CA TYR A 361 7.75 9.01 36.90
C TYR A 361 8.77 8.26 36.05
N ALA A 362 9.57 7.39 36.65
CA ALA A 362 10.58 6.60 35.93
C ALA A 362 9.95 5.72 34.84
N MET A 363 8.82 5.08 35.13
CA MET A 363 8.09 4.26 34.16
C MET A 363 7.52 5.11 33.03
N TYR A 364 6.79 6.18 33.35
CA TYR A 364 6.24 7.05 32.32
C TYR A 364 7.34 7.69 31.46
N ASN A 365 8.42 8.17 32.07
CA ASN A 365 9.56 8.74 31.36
C ASN A 365 10.18 7.75 30.37
N SER A 366 10.39 6.49 30.77
CA SER A 366 10.91 5.45 29.88
C SER A 366 9.92 5.07 28.78
N TYR A 367 8.62 4.99 29.08
CA TYR A 367 7.58 4.75 28.07
C TYR A 367 7.53 5.87 27.03
N PHE A 368 7.46 7.13 27.46
CA PHE A 368 7.45 8.26 26.54
C PHE A 368 8.76 8.34 25.75
N LYS A 369 9.91 8.09 26.37
CA LYS A 369 11.20 7.98 25.66
C LYS A 369 11.18 6.87 24.61
N TYR A 370 10.55 5.74 24.89
CA TYR A 370 10.35 4.67 23.90
C TYR A 370 9.52 5.14 22.70
N LEU A 371 8.48 5.95 22.89
CA LEU A 371 7.68 6.47 21.77
C LEU A 371 8.52 7.33 20.81
N TYR A 372 9.56 8.00 21.31
CA TYR A 372 10.48 8.83 20.52
C TYR A 372 11.60 8.01 19.88
N THR A 373 12.22 7.13 20.66
CA THR A 373 13.45 6.44 20.27
C THR A 373 13.22 5.05 19.67
N GLY A 374 12.08 4.43 19.94
CA GLY A 374 11.80 3.02 19.63
C GLY A 374 12.67 2.02 20.40
N LYS A 375 13.46 2.48 21.37
CA LYS A 375 14.36 1.66 22.18
C LYS A 375 13.87 1.62 23.62
N LEU A 376 13.87 0.44 24.22
CA LEU A 376 13.53 0.22 25.62
C LEU A 376 14.82 -0.21 26.34
N ASP A 377 15.48 0.73 27.00
CA ASP A 377 16.74 0.52 27.72
C ASP A 377 16.46 0.49 29.22
N VAL A 378 15.95 -0.65 29.68
CA VAL A 378 15.48 -0.87 31.06
C VAL A 378 15.85 -2.28 31.51
N SER A 379 16.00 -2.45 32.82
CA SER A 379 16.36 -3.74 33.43
C SER A 379 15.26 -4.80 33.22
N LEU A 380 15.63 -6.08 33.33
CA LEU A 380 14.68 -7.20 33.16
C LEU A 380 13.47 -7.09 34.10
N GLU A 381 13.67 -6.73 35.37
CA GLU A 381 12.58 -6.56 36.34
C GLU A 381 11.65 -5.40 35.94
N GLU A 382 12.20 -4.30 35.42
CA GLU A 382 11.39 -3.20 34.93
C GLU A 382 10.56 -3.57 33.69
N ARG A 383 11.05 -4.45 32.80
CA ARG A 383 10.30 -4.91 31.61
C ARG A 383 8.98 -5.60 31.98
N PHE A 384 8.93 -6.35 33.08
CA PHE A 384 7.68 -6.92 33.58
C PHE A 384 6.74 -5.86 34.14
N ASN A 385 7.25 -4.85 34.85
CA ASN A 385 6.42 -3.72 35.29
C ASN A 385 5.85 -2.93 34.10
N PHE A 386 6.57 -2.86 32.97
CA PHE A 386 6.08 -2.23 31.74
C PHE A 386 4.92 -2.97 31.07
N LEU A 387 4.75 -4.28 31.30
CA LEU A 387 3.59 -5.01 30.81
C LEU A 387 2.30 -4.50 31.45
N ALA A 388 2.31 -4.26 32.78
CA ALA A 388 1.18 -3.68 33.49
C ALA A 388 0.87 -2.23 33.03
N LEU A 389 1.91 -1.45 32.74
CA LEU A 389 1.76 -0.11 32.14
C LEU A 389 1.13 -0.20 30.75
N ALA A 390 1.59 -1.13 29.91
CA ALA A 390 1.07 -1.32 28.56
C ALA A 390 -0.42 -1.70 28.57
N ASP A 391 -0.84 -2.52 29.54
CA ASP A 391 -2.25 -2.91 29.70
C ASP A 391 -3.12 -1.75 30.19
N SER A 392 -2.67 -0.95 31.18
CA SER A 392 -3.40 0.25 31.62
C SER A 392 -3.57 1.26 30.46
N LEU A 393 -2.53 1.46 29.66
CA LEU A 393 -2.57 2.36 28.52
C LEU A 393 -3.20 1.73 27.26
N ASN A 394 -3.59 0.45 27.29
CA ASN A 394 -4.12 -0.27 26.13
C ASN A 394 -3.23 -0.13 24.87
N ASP A 395 -1.91 -0.29 25.05
CA ASP A 395 -0.89 -0.17 24.02
C ASP A 395 -0.29 -1.55 23.65
N ASP A 396 -1.01 -2.27 22.78
CA ASP A 396 -0.62 -3.60 22.28
C ASP A 396 0.76 -3.61 21.62
N ARG A 397 1.15 -2.48 21.01
CA ARG A 397 2.43 -2.38 20.30
C ARG A 397 3.57 -2.31 21.30
N PHE A 398 3.42 -1.52 22.36
CA PHE A 398 4.38 -1.46 23.45
C PHE A 398 4.45 -2.77 24.21
N LYS A 399 3.30 -3.42 24.47
CA LYS A 399 3.24 -4.75 25.10
C LYS A 399 4.05 -5.79 24.32
N LYS A 400 3.83 -5.89 23.00
CA LYS A 400 4.61 -6.77 22.11
C LYS A 400 6.10 -6.45 22.10
N CYS A 401 6.48 -5.18 22.23
CA CYS A 401 7.89 -4.79 22.34
C CYS A 401 8.51 -5.30 23.64
N CYS A 402 7.80 -5.19 24.77
CA CYS A 402 8.27 -5.70 26.06
C CYS A 402 8.50 -7.21 26.00
N TYR A 403 7.53 -7.97 25.48
CA TYR A 403 7.70 -9.42 25.29
C TYR A 403 8.87 -9.77 24.39
N ARG A 404 9.06 -9.04 23.29
CA ARG A 404 10.20 -9.30 22.40
C ARG A 404 11.54 -9.10 23.09
N GLU A 405 11.69 -8.06 23.90
CA GLU A 405 12.93 -7.83 24.63
C GLU A 405 13.11 -8.83 25.78
N ILE A 406 12.04 -9.24 26.47
CA ILE A 406 12.09 -10.33 27.48
C ILE A 406 12.53 -11.64 26.82
N ASN A 407 11.93 -12.00 25.68
CA ASN A 407 12.25 -13.25 25.00
C ASN A 407 13.68 -13.30 24.44
N LYS A 408 14.25 -12.15 24.06
CA LYS A 408 15.66 -12.05 23.65
C LYS A 408 16.63 -12.29 24.79
N ASP A 409 16.22 -11.96 26.01
CA ASP A 409 17.07 -12.19 27.17
C ASP A 409 17.11 -13.67 27.52
N ILE A 410 16.15 -14.51 27.08
CA ILE A 410 16.13 -15.95 27.42
C ILE A 410 17.34 -16.66 26.81
N ILE A 411 18.27 -17.00 27.68
CA ILE A 411 19.47 -17.80 27.42
C ILE A 411 19.63 -18.84 28.55
N ASP A 412 20.52 -19.80 28.34
CA ASP A 412 20.74 -20.91 29.27
C ASP A 412 21.04 -20.43 30.71
N GLU A 413 21.75 -19.31 30.85
CA GLU A 413 22.13 -18.74 32.14
C GLU A 413 20.96 -18.07 32.89
N ASN A 414 19.89 -17.62 32.21
CA ASN A 414 18.86 -16.79 32.86
C ASN A 414 17.42 -17.26 32.64
N VAL A 415 17.20 -18.33 31.87
CA VAL A 415 15.86 -18.89 31.59
C VAL A 415 15.04 -19.12 32.86
N PHE A 416 15.66 -19.62 33.93
CA PHE A 416 14.96 -19.90 35.18
C PHE A 416 14.70 -18.65 36.04
N VAL A 417 15.58 -17.64 35.93
CA VAL A 417 15.36 -16.33 36.57
C VAL A 417 14.16 -15.64 35.91
N ILE A 418 14.09 -15.69 34.57
CA ILE A 418 12.98 -15.14 33.78
C ILE A 418 11.68 -15.91 34.08
N TYR A 419 11.74 -17.24 34.19
CA TYR A 419 10.58 -18.06 34.58
C TYR A 419 10.03 -17.69 35.96
N ASN A 420 10.90 -17.56 36.97
CA ASN A 420 10.47 -17.14 38.32
C ASN A 420 9.89 -15.72 38.33
N MET A 421 10.42 -14.82 37.49
CA MET A 421 9.82 -13.49 37.31
C MET A 421 8.45 -13.58 36.64
N ALA A 422 8.30 -14.39 35.60
CA ALA A 422 7.01 -14.61 34.94
C ALA A 422 5.94 -15.11 35.92
N GLN A 423 6.30 -16.04 36.81
CA GLN A 423 5.42 -16.50 37.90
C GLN A 423 5.08 -15.38 38.90
N LYS A 424 6.07 -14.58 39.32
CA LYS A 424 5.87 -13.43 40.23
C LYS A 424 4.87 -12.43 39.66
N TYR A 425 4.90 -12.22 38.34
CA TYR A 425 4.01 -11.29 37.63
C TYR A 425 2.78 -11.96 36.99
N ASN A 426 2.59 -13.27 37.21
CA ASN A 426 1.50 -14.08 36.66
C ASN A 426 1.37 -14.00 35.12
N ASP A 427 2.51 -14.00 34.42
CA ASP A 427 2.59 -13.93 32.96
C ASP A 427 2.78 -15.31 32.32
N LYS A 428 1.66 -15.91 31.89
CA LYS A 428 1.63 -17.24 31.28
C LYS A 428 2.29 -17.33 29.91
N GLU A 429 2.39 -16.21 29.18
CA GLU A 429 3.01 -16.21 27.86
C GLU A 429 4.52 -16.40 27.99
N VAL A 430 5.17 -15.67 28.89
CA VAL A 430 6.60 -15.82 29.15
C VAL A 430 6.91 -17.16 29.82
N GLU A 431 6.07 -17.65 30.74
CA GLU A 431 6.21 -18.99 31.31
C GLU A 431 6.30 -20.06 30.21
N LYS A 432 5.36 -20.00 29.23
CA LYS A 432 5.32 -20.94 28.11
C LYS A 432 6.58 -20.88 27.25
N VAL A 433 7.07 -19.69 26.94
CA VAL A 433 8.29 -19.51 26.13
C VAL A 433 9.51 -20.10 26.85
N CYS A 434 9.62 -19.90 28.17
CA CYS A 434 10.69 -20.51 28.97
C CYS A 434 10.63 -22.05 28.95
N PHE A 435 9.43 -22.64 28.99
CA PHE A 435 9.23 -24.08 28.84
C PHE A 435 9.63 -24.60 27.47
N GLU A 436 9.20 -23.93 26.40
CA GLU A 436 9.55 -24.30 25.02
C GLU A 436 11.07 -24.24 24.83
N TYR A 437 11.73 -23.19 25.33
CA TYR A 437 13.19 -23.05 25.28
C TYR A 437 13.93 -24.18 26.03
N PHE A 438 13.46 -24.53 27.24
CA PHE A 438 14.02 -25.64 28.01
C PHE A 438 13.87 -26.98 27.28
N LYS A 439 12.71 -27.22 26.65
CA LYS A 439 12.43 -28.46 25.93
C LYS A 439 13.38 -28.64 24.72
N GLU A 440 13.69 -27.55 24.03
CA GLU A 440 14.57 -27.56 22.85
C GLU A 440 16.05 -27.73 23.22
N ASN A 441 16.50 -27.17 24.35
CA ASN A 441 17.93 -27.11 24.73
C ASN A 441 18.29 -27.99 25.95
N ARG A 442 17.51 -29.05 26.20
CA ARG A 442 17.58 -29.88 27.41
C ARG A 442 18.97 -30.42 27.75
N SER A 443 19.72 -30.91 26.76
CA SER A 443 21.03 -31.57 27.00
C SER A 443 22.04 -30.62 27.63
N ASP A 444 21.92 -29.33 27.34
CA ASP A 444 22.93 -28.34 27.68
C ASP A 444 22.53 -27.59 28.96
N ILE A 445 21.22 -27.44 29.22
CA ILE A 445 20.68 -26.71 30.38
C ILE A 445 20.59 -27.58 31.64
N ALA A 446 20.33 -28.89 31.51
CA ALA A 446 20.13 -29.78 32.66
C ALA A 446 21.37 -29.92 33.58
N ASP A 447 22.56 -29.65 33.04
CA ASP A 447 23.84 -29.71 33.77
C ASP A 447 24.31 -28.33 34.28
N THR A 448 23.53 -27.26 34.06
CA THR A 448 23.87 -25.91 34.55
C THR A 448 23.62 -25.77 36.05
N SER A 449 24.47 -24.99 36.74
CA SER A 449 24.30 -24.68 38.16
C SER A 449 22.93 -24.07 38.47
N ASN A 450 22.39 -23.28 37.54
CA ASN A 450 21.11 -22.58 37.71
C ASN A 450 19.91 -23.53 37.66
N PHE A 451 20.01 -24.68 36.97
CA PHE A 451 19.00 -25.74 37.05
C PHE A 451 19.10 -26.54 38.34
N LEU A 452 20.31 -26.84 38.80
CA LEU A 452 20.55 -27.61 40.03
C LEU A 452 20.11 -26.85 41.29
N GLU A 453 20.18 -25.52 41.29
CA GLU A 453 19.76 -24.63 42.39
C GLU A 453 18.26 -24.36 42.46
N LEU A 454 17.46 -24.84 41.50
CA LEU A 454 16.00 -24.68 41.52
C LEU A 454 15.32 -25.48 42.63
N ASN A 455 14.17 -24.98 43.10
CA ASN A 455 13.28 -25.73 43.98
C ASN A 455 12.80 -27.02 43.29
N GLU A 456 12.73 -28.13 44.03
CA GLU A 456 12.33 -29.45 43.54
C GLU A 456 10.93 -29.43 42.90
N ASP A 457 10.01 -28.61 43.39
CA ASP A 457 8.69 -28.46 42.78
C ASP A 457 8.76 -27.90 41.35
N ILE A 458 9.64 -26.91 41.11
CA ILE A 458 9.81 -26.30 39.79
C ILE A 458 10.55 -27.25 38.86
N LYS A 459 11.58 -27.95 39.36
CA LYS A 459 12.25 -29.02 38.60
C LYS A 459 11.25 -30.09 38.16
N ASN A 460 10.37 -30.52 39.07
CA ASN A 460 9.33 -31.50 38.77
C ASN A 460 8.34 -31.00 37.72
N ILE A 461 8.01 -29.71 37.65
CA ILE A 461 7.14 -29.14 36.60
C ILE A 461 7.81 -29.23 35.23
N PHE A 462 9.07 -28.78 35.12
CA PHE A 462 9.84 -28.85 33.86
C PHE A 462 10.12 -30.30 33.43
N MET A 463 10.24 -31.22 34.39
CA MET A 463 10.47 -32.64 34.13
C MET A 463 9.18 -33.42 33.82
N LYS A 464 8.02 -33.05 34.40
CA LYS A 464 6.71 -33.70 34.13
C LYS A 464 6.11 -33.32 32.78
N SER A 465 6.38 -32.13 32.24
CA SER A 465 5.87 -31.70 30.92
C SER A 465 6.48 -32.46 29.73
N LEU A 466 7.16 -33.58 29.98
CA LEU A 466 7.84 -34.45 29.03
C LEU A 466 7.17 -35.83 28.88
N GLU A 467 6.19 -36.19 29.70
CA GLU A 467 5.42 -37.42 29.50
C GLU A 467 4.38 -37.19 28.39
N PRO A 468 4.34 -38.02 27.32
CA PRO A 468 3.31 -37.90 26.30
C PRO A 468 1.94 -38.18 26.90
N ASP A 469 0.93 -37.40 26.51
CA ASP A 469 -0.48 -37.61 26.86
C ASP A 469 -0.95 -39.02 26.44
N GLU A 470 -0.85 -40.02 27.33
CA GLU A 470 -1.54 -41.30 27.21
C GLU A 470 -2.92 -41.22 27.89
N GLU A 471 -3.80 -40.34 27.42
CA GLU A 471 -5.24 -40.45 27.74
C GLU A 471 -6.07 -40.00 26.54
N HIS A 472 -6.36 -40.93 25.62
CA HIS A 472 -7.63 -41.06 24.89
C HIS A 472 -7.56 -42.25 23.90
N SER A 473 -7.49 -43.48 24.41
CA SER A 473 -7.77 -44.66 23.59
C SER A 473 -8.20 -45.89 24.40
N GLU A 474 -9.17 -45.76 25.30
CA GLU A 474 -9.94 -46.92 25.78
C GLU A 474 -11.39 -46.52 25.99
N HIS A 475 -12.24 -46.80 25.00
CA HIS A 475 -13.62 -47.29 25.15
C HIS A 475 -14.34 -47.30 23.79
N SER A 476 -13.98 -48.25 22.94
CA SER A 476 -14.93 -48.81 21.97
C SER A 476 -14.42 -50.16 21.45
N GLU A 477 -14.55 -51.20 22.25
CA GLU A 477 -14.78 -52.58 21.77
C GLU A 477 -15.00 -53.49 22.98
N ASN A 478 -16.28 -53.81 23.23
CA ASN A 478 -16.69 -55.13 23.71
C ASN A 478 -18.20 -55.23 23.49
N SER A 479 -18.55 -55.65 22.28
CA SER A 479 -19.76 -56.41 22.03
C SER A 479 -19.48 -57.87 22.36
N GLU A 480 -20.13 -58.42 23.39
CA GLU A 480 -20.49 -59.84 23.41
C GLU A 480 -21.66 -60.08 24.39
N ILE A 481 -22.65 -60.82 23.86
CA ILE A 481 -23.93 -61.32 24.42
C ILE A 481 -25.16 -60.45 24.19
#